data_AF-A0A4Y8IB62-F1
#
_entry.id   AF-A0A4Y8IB62-F1
#
_cell.length_a   1.000
_cell.length_b   1.000
_cell.length_c   1.000
_cell.angle_alpha   90.00
_cell.angle_beta   90.00
_cell.angle_gamma   90.00
#
_symmetry.space_group_name_H-M   'P 1'
#
loop_
_entity.id
_entity.type
_entity.pdbx_description
1 polymer ?
#
loop_
_entity_poly.entity_id
_entity_poly.type
_entity_poly.pdbx_seq_one_letter_code
_entity_poly.pdbx_strand_id
1 'polypeptide(L)'
;RSAIRPNTRALFAESIANARNDVLDTRAVSAVGEEFAIPLIVDNTLATPAILRPLEHGAAIVVHSASKFLAGHGSVLGGVIVDDGRFDAEGAGHNAPNLVLP
;
A
#
# COMPACT_ATOMS: atom_id res chain seq x y z
N ARG A 1 -11.83 8.51 6.78
CA ARG A 1 -12.65 9.58 6.14
C ARG A 1 -12.27 10.98 6.63
N SER A 2 -12.43 11.34 7.92
CA SER A 2 -12.16 12.72 8.41
C SER A 2 -10.75 13.29 8.16
N ALA A 3 -9.74 12.43 8.02
CA ALA A 3 -8.37 12.83 7.73
C ALA A 3 -8.08 13.11 6.24
N ILE A 4 -9.02 12.80 5.34
CA ILE A 4 -8.87 13.04 3.90
C ILE A 4 -9.02 14.54 3.63
N ARG A 5 -8.13 15.06 2.79
CA ARG A 5 -8.06 16.47 2.38
C ARG A 5 -8.07 16.56 0.85
N PRO A 6 -8.38 17.74 0.28
CA PRO A 6 -8.32 17.94 -1.17
C PRO A 6 -6.94 17.62 -1.79
N ASN A 7 -5.88 17.65 -0.97
CA ASN A 7 -4.53 17.34 -1.40
C ASN A 7 -4.03 15.93 -1.01
N THR A 8 -4.86 15.05 -0.44
CA THR A 8 -4.45 13.69 -0.09
C THR A 8 -4.14 12.89 -1.37
N ARG A 9 -3.03 12.15 -1.36
CA ARG A 9 -2.50 11.42 -2.54
C ARG A 9 -2.49 9.91 -2.40
N ALA A 10 -2.43 9.42 -1.17
CA ALA A 10 -2.40 8.00 -0.86
C ALA A 10 -2.86 7.79 0.58
N LEU A 11 -3.35 6.58 0.86
CA LEU A 11 -3.40 6.00 2.18
C LEU A 11 -2.19 5.09 2.34
N PHE A 12 -1.59 5.06 3.53
CA PHE A 12 -0.44 4.21 3.83
C PHE A 12 -0.65 3.53 5.17
N ALA A 13 -0.33 2.24 5.23
CA ALA A 13 -0.41 1.47 6.47
C ALA A 13 0.53 0.24 6.45
N GLU A 14 0.88 -0.26 7.62
CA GLU A 14 1.48 -1.59 7.78
C GLU A 14 0.37 -2.64 7.84
N SER A 15 0.55 -3.77 7.16
CA SER A 15 -0.34 -4.93 7.25
C SER A 15 -0.44 -5.47 8.68
N ILE A 16 0.69 -5.53 9.37
CA ILE A 16 0.83 -5.86 10.79
C ILE A 16 1.79 -4.86 11.40
N ALA A 17 1.29 -4.01 12.29
CA ALA A 17 2.07 -2.93 12.88
C ALA A 17 2.96 -3.41 14.03
N ASN A 18 4.23 -3.02 14.03
CA ASN A 18 5.12 -3.26 15.18
C ASN A 18 5.05 -2.10 16.20
N ALA A 19 4.97 -2.30 17.52
CA ALA A 19 5.06 -3.55 18.29
C ALA A 19 3.72 -4.12 18.79
N ARG A 20 2.61 -3.45 18.48
CA ARG A 20 1.28 -3.88 18.96
C ARG A 20 0.75 -5.11 18.24
N ASN A 21 1.29 -5.40 17.06
CA ASN A 21 0.87 -6.46 16.14
C ASN A 21 -0.60 -6.34 15.74
N ASP A 22 -1.10 -5.11 15.66
CA ASP A 22 -2.43 -4.83 15.14
C ASP A 22 -2.47 -5.19 13.65
N VAL A 23 -3.51 -5.92 13.24
CA VAL A 23 -3.72 -6.31 11.84
C VAL A 23 -4.61 -5.28 11.16
N LEU A 24 -4.16 -4.77 10.02
CA LEU A 24 -4.93 -3.84 9.21
C LEU A 24 -6.12 -4.53 8.56
N ASP A 25 -7.31 -3.94 8.67
CA ASP A 25 -8.43 -4.28 7.79
C ASP A 25 -8.20 -3.63 6.41
N THR A 26 -7.38 -4.28 5.58
CA THR A 26 -7.00 -3.77 4.26
C THR A 26 -8.21 -3.49 3.37
N ARG A 27 -9.24 -4.34 3.43
CA ARG A 27 -10.43 -4.20 2.61
C ARG A 27 -11.24 -2.98 3.01
N ALA A 28 -11.47 -2.79 4.32
CA ALA A 28 -12.22 -1.64 4.79
C ALA A 28 -11.48 -0.31 4.50
N VAL A 29 -10.16 -0.28 4.67
CA VAL A 29 -9.37 0.93 4.40
C VAL A 29 -9.28 1.22 2.89
N SER A 30 -9.13 0.17 2.06
CA SER A 30 -9.12 0.31 0.60
C SER A 30 -10.44 0.90 0.09
N ALA A 31 -11.58 0.38 0.56
CA ALA A 31 -12.89 0.92 0.20
C ALA A 31 -13.05 2.41 0.51
N VAL A 32 -12.46 2.89 1.62
CA VAL A 32 -12.42 4.32 1.94
C VAL A 32 -11.53 5.10 0.96
N GLY A 33 -10.45 4.51 0.45
CA GLY A 33 -9.61 5.15 -0.57
C GLY A 33 -10.32 5.26 -1.92
N GLU A 34 -11.00 4.19 -2.34
CA GLU A 34 -11.77 4.13 -3.59
C GLU A 34 -12.86 5.22 -3.65
N GLU A 35 -13.56 5.51 -2.55
CA GLU A 35 -14.56 6.60 -2.44
C GLU A 35 -14.02 7.98 -2.87
N PHE A 36 -12.69 8.18 -2.80
CA PHE A 36 -12.03 9.46 -3.08
C PHE A 36 -10.97 9.36 -4.20
N ALA A 37 -10.91 8.24 -4.94
CA ALA A 37 -9.86 7.95 -5.91
C ALA A 37 -8.44 8.09 -5.31
N ILE A 38 -8.24 7.57 -4.10
CA ILE A 38 -6.97 7.57 -3.37
C ILE A 38 -6.47 6.12 -3.23
N PRO A 39 -5.26 5.77 -3.68
CA PRO A 39 -4.72 4.42 -3.57
C PRO A 39 -4.36 4.09 -2.13
N LEU A 40 -4.56 2.82 -1.74
CA LEU A 40 -3.98 2.26 -0.51
C LEU A 40 -2.65 1.57 -0.82
N ILE A 41 -1.60 2.03 -0.13
CA ILE A 41 -0.26 1.42 -0.12
C ILE A 41 -0.10 0.65 1.20
N VAL A 42 0.32 -0.61 1.13
CA VAL A 42 0.50 -1.46 2.32
C VAL A 42 1.96 -1.92 2.43
N ASP A 43 2.60 -1.62 3.56
CA ASP A 43 3.84 -2.31 3.94
C ASP A 43 3.50 -3.72 4.45
N ASN A 44 3.95 -4.71 3.69
CA ASN A 44 3.69 -6.13 3.96
C ASN A 44 4.95 -6.87 4.42
N THR A 45 5.94 -6.15 4.95
CA THR A 45 7.24 -6.68 5.35
C THR A 45 7.11 -7.77 6.41
N LEU A 46 6.36 -7.53 7.50
CA LEU A 46 6.27 -8.48 8.62
C LEU A 46 5.49 -9.74 8.24
N ALA A 47 4.34 -9.58 7.56
CA ALA A 47 3.50 -10.70 7.17
C ALA A 47 4.13 -11.53 6.05
N THR A 48 4.86 -10.90 5.13
CA THR A 48 5.37 -11.50 3.88
C THR A 48 4.25 -11.93 2.92
N PRO A 49 4.51 -12.12 1.61
CA PRO A 49 3.48 -12.60 0.68
C PRO A 49 3.06 -14.05 0.94
N ALA A 50 3.81 -14.80 1.75
CA ALA A 50 3.48 -16.18 2.11
C ALA A 50 2.28 -16.27 3.06
N ILE A 51 2.06 -15.26 3.92
CA ILE A 51 0.94 -15.23 4.88
C ILE A 51 -0.19 -14.32 4.42
N LEU A 52 0.12 -13.14 3.90
CA LEU A 52 -0.88 -12.16 3.49
C LEU A 52 -0.53 -11.58 2.13
N ARG A 53 -1.53 -11.48 1.24
CA ARG A 53 -1.41 -10.85 -0.07
C ARG A 53 -2.35 -9.64 -0.16
N PRO A 54 -1.95 -8.45 0.35
CA PRO A 54 -2.85 -7.30 0.46
C PRO A 54 -3.51 -6.85 -0.85
N LEU A 55 -2.89 -7.11 -2.00
CA LEU A 55 -3.48 -6.84 -3.32
C LEU A 55 -4.80 -7.59 -3.54
N GLU A 56 -4.94 -8.80 -2.98
CA GLU A 56 -6.20 -9.58 -3.01
C GLU A 56 -7.29 -8.98 -2.10
N HIS A 57 -6.91 -8.03 -1.24
CA HIS A 57 -7.78 -7.33 -0.31
C HIS A 57 -7.96 -5.84 -0.65
N GLY A 58 -7.58 -5.43 -1.86
CA GLY A 58 -7.84 -4.08 -2.39
C GLY A 58 -6.72 -3.06 -2.17
N ALA A 59 -5.56 -3.45 -1.61
CA ALA A 59 -4.40 -2.57 -1.71
C ALA A 59 -4.00 -2.41 -3.19
N ALA A 60 -3.71 -1.19 -3.62
CA ALA A 60 -3.22 -0.93 -4.97
C ALA A 60 -1.73 -1.25 -5.08
N ILE A 61 -0.97 -0.92 -4.02
CA ILE A 61 0.48 -1.08 -3.98
C ILE A 61 0.87 -1.83 -2.71
N VAL A 62 1.79 -2.77 -2.84
CA VAL A 62 2.46 -3.41 -1.70
C VAL A 62 3.93 -3.06 -1.72
N VAL A 63 4.47 -2.70 -0.57
CA VAL A 63 5.90 -2.50 -0.37
C VAL A 63 6.47 -3.53 0.60
N HIS A 64 7.69 -3.95 0.35
CA HIS A 64 8.47 -4.70 1.34
C HIS A 64 9.87 -4.12 1.48
N SER A 65 10.34 -4.08 2.73
CA SER A 65 11.77 -4.08 3.01
C SER A 65 12.31 -5.49 2.74
N ALA A 66 12.80 -5.70 1.52
CA ALA A 66 13.33 -7.00 1.10
C ALA A 66 14.55 -7.42 1.93
N SER A 67 15.27 -6.47 2.53
CA SER A 67 16.36 -6.74 3.49
C SER A 67 15.97 -7.66 4.65
N LYS A 68 14.68 -7.70 5.01
CA LYS A 68 14.17 -8.46 6.16
C LYS A 68 13.84 -9.89 5.76
N PHE A 69 12.59 -10.31 5.93
CA PHE A 69 12.17 -11.70 5.76
C PHE A 69 12.32 -12.24 4.33
N LEU A 70 12.28 -11.38 3.31
CA LEU A 70 12.47 -11.82 1.93
C LEU A 70 13.92 -12.24 1.66
N ALA A 71 14.91 -11.44 2.08
CA ALA A 71 16.31 -11.82 2.01
C ALA A 71 16.66 -12.87 3.07
N GLY A 72 16.07 -12.78 4.27
CA GLY A 72 16.11 -13.79 5.34
C GLY A 72 17.42 -13.91 6.13
N HIS A 73 18.55 -13.41 5.60
CA HIS A 73 19.88 -13.73 6.11
C HIS A 73 20.68 -12.50 6.61
N GLY A 74 20.06 -11.32 6.66
CA GLY A 74 20.64 -10.12 7.28
C GLY A 74 21.86 -9.51 6.59
N SER A 75 22.19 -9.94 5.36
CA SER A 75 23.41 -9.55 4.64
C SER A 75 23.16 -8.67 3.40
N VAL A 76 21.90 -8.38 3.06
CA VAL A 76 21.52 -7.63 1.86
C VAL A 76 20.56 -6.51 2.24
N LEU A 77 20.78 -5.32 1.67
CA LEU A 77 19.78 -4.25 1.68
C LEU A 77 19.03 -4.25 0.36
N GLY A 78 17.71 -4.20 0.44
CA GLY A 78 16.84 -4.15 -0.73
C GLY A 78 15.42 -3.73 -0.38
N GLY A 79 14.72 -3.21 -1.38
CA GLY A 79 13.30 -2.88 -1.32
C GLY A 79 12.61 -3.39 -2.58
N VAL A 80 11.33 -3.71 -2.45
CA VAL A 80 10.47 -4.05 -3.59
C VAL A 80 9.17 -3.29 -3.46
N ILE A 81 8.69 -2.81 -4.61
CA ILE A 81 7.37 -2.22 -4.78
C ILE A 81 6.65 -3.13 -5.77
N VAL A 82 5.44 -3.54 -5.42
CA VAL A 82 4.58 -4.39 -6.24
C VAL A 82 3.29 -3.62 -6.49
N ASP A 83 2.96 -3.44 -7.76
CA ASP A 83 1.76 -2.76 -8.25
C ASP A 83 0.81 -3.82 -8.82
N ASP A 84 -0.50 -3.74 -8.51
CA ASP A 84 -1.51 -4.61 -9.10
C ASP A 84 -1.98 -4.14 -10.49
N GLY A 85 -1.61 -2.92 -10.88
CA GLY A 85 -1.94 -2.29 -12.15
C GLY A 85 -3.40 -1.87 -12.29
N ARG A 86 -4.17 -1.81 -11.18
CA ARG A 86 -5.61 -1.52 -11.20
C ARG A 86 -5.97 -0.14 -10.67
N PHE A 87 -5.01 0.62 -10.17
CA PHE A 87 -5.26 1.97 -9.69
C PHE A 87 -5.71 2.90 -10.81
N ASP A 88 -6.89 3.51 -10.65
CA ASP A 88 -7.43 4.52 -11.57
C ASP A 88 -6.70 5.86 -11.42
N ALA A 89 -5.57 5.99 -12.13
CA ALA A 89 -4.78 7.20 -12.16
C ALA A 89 -5.54 8.37 -12.83
N GLU A 90 -6.37 8.10 -13.83
CA GLU A 90 -7.16 9.12 -14.55
C GLU A 90 -8.19 9.77 -13.62
N GLY A 91 -8.95 8.96 -12.88
CA GLY A 91 -9.88 9.43 -11.85
C GLY A 91 -9.17 10.21 -10.73
N ALA A 92 -7.91 9.87 -10.43
CA ALA A 92 -7.07 10.57 -9.47
C ALA A 92 -6.39 11.83 -10.04
N GLY A 93 -6.62 12.20 -11.32
CA GLY A 93 -5.74 13.06 -12.12
C GLY A 93 -5.29 14.39 -11.49
N HIS A 94 -6.14 15.11 -10.76
CA HIS A 94 -5.73 16.37 -10.09
C HIS A 94 -4.78 16.13 -8.90
N ASN A 95 -4.78 14.92 -8.36
CA ASN A 95 -3.95 14.49 -7.27
C ASN A 95 -2.65 13.83 -7.75
N ALA A 96 -2.67 13.10 -8.85
CA ALA A 96 -1.48 12.45 -9.39
C ALA A 96 -1.15 12.96 -10.81
N PRO A 97 -0.86 14.26 -11.00
CA PRO A 97 -0.67 14.83 -12.34
C PRO A 97 0.49 14.15 -13.08
N ASN A 98 1.53 13.74 -12.37
CA ASN A 98 2.69 13.01 -12.89
C ASN A 98 2.42 11.55 -13.27
N LEU A 99 1.22 11.00 -13.01
CA LEU A 99 0.80 9.68 -13.48
C LEU A 99 -0.10 9.75 -14.72
N VAL A 100 -0.62 10.94 -15.06
CA VAL A 100 -1.59 11.13 -16.15
C VAL A 100 -1.16 12.16 -17.21
N LEU A 101 -0.24 13.05 -16.86
CA LEU A 101 0.30 14.05 -17.79
C LEU A 101 1.62 13.56 -18.41
N PRO A 102 1.86 13.84 -19.70
CA PRO A 102 3.08 13.44 -20.41
C PRO A 102 4.34 14.16 -19.92
#